data_AF-A0A3M1FWY6-F1
#
_entry.id   AF-A0A3M1FWY6-F1
#
_cell.length_a   1.000
_cell.length_b   1.000
_cell.length_c   1.000
_cell.angle_alpha   90.00
_cell.angle_beta   90.00
_cell.angle_gamma   90.00
#
_symmetry.space_group_name_H-M   'P 1'
#
loop_
_entity.id
_entity.type
_entity.pdbx_description
1 polymer ?
#
loop_
_entity_poly.entity_id
_entity_poly.type
_entity_poly.pdbx_seq_one_letter_code
_entity_poly.pdbx_strand_id
1 'polypeptide(L)'
;AYSEHLLSIALLALPVQLSSSEPLLAYNLSLLVSYPLAAYGMYLLMLYGTRRRDAAFIAGLIFGFASYRFAALGHMQLLHFQWLPFAVLRVERFMRGGGSSSGARTGLATFLVFLLLQLLASWYLAVFAGLILGLHLIAMLLQGRAPLRRTALLLGMLAAVGLLMLPLALPYVRLLDSLREARPLSFALSLAAAPTDFAAAPPFNRLFGPLTASLRGRPGFTPEHTLFLGAAAPALALVALATCTMKRRRCPGFFLLPSLAAVLAVSFLLTFPGPYAVLAHLFPPTTVVRAPARWVIPGLFGLAGLAGLGSAYLLSKLTSPRRRGMLLSLICLLLVAESWAAPIPLAQVDNRQSLNPVYRYLARQPQDFVLVELPLHAAPAPEYPEGKRLYASTLGWWPLVNGYSGYTPPRQMELGRALSNFPDPQAVAALQELAGSFQPRRLLLLVHPDEAPFNRPAWEESTRWQVEKNPAFLPLGRFRGDDLYQVQPPSSPWRRLAAFGDPPLVELVGLRLVDQTHQPSPAVVETNRALVLYWRALARLEIDWTVFVHLRAADGFVRSQADGPPVHGRFPTSSWESGVVVQDIHPLPQEDWSQVDHLFIGLYDPATGAREPAFGPDGRRLPDDGFTFTE
;
A
#
# COMPACT_ATOMS: atom_id res chain seq x y z
N ALA A 1 3.29 -0.65 -13.33
CA ALA A 1 2.86 0.44 -14.24
C ALA A 1 1.95 1.46 -13.54
N TYR A 2 1.09 1.06 -12.60
CA TYR A 2 0.19 1.97 -11.86
C TYR A 2 0.77 2.62 -10.59
N SER A 3 1.95 2.16 -10.13
CA SER A 3 2.68 2.69 -8.96
C SER A 3 4.19 2.79 -9.25
N GLU A 4 5.00 3.29 -8.32
CA GLU A 4 6.47 3.33 -8.41
C GLU A 4 7.09 1.93 -8.34
N HIS A 5 8.24 1.71 -9.00
CA HIS A 5 8.85 0.38 -9.07
C HIS A 5 9.65 -0.02 -7.82
N LEU A 6 10.21 0.94 -7.08
CA LEU A 6 10.93 0.74 -5.80
C LEU A 6 12.04 -0.34 -5.78
N LEU A 7 12.53 -0.78 -6.95
CA LEU A 7 13.51 -1.87 -7.09
C LEU A 7 14.78 -1.66 -6.27
N SER A 8 15.31 -0.44 -6.21
CA SER A 8 16.48 -0.10 -5.37
C SER A 8 16.21 -0.35 -3.88
N ILE A 9 15.01 -0.05 -3.42
CA ILE A 9 14.56 -0.24 -2.05
C ILE A 9 14.35 -1.75 -1.79
N ALA A 10 13.74 -2.46 -2.73
CA ALA A 10 13.56 -3.91 -2.65
C ALA A 10 14.90 -4.64 -2.54
N LEU A 11 15.94 -4.22 -3.29
CA LEU A 11 17.29 -4.77 -3.17
C LEU A 11 17.92 -4.55 -1.78
N LEU A 12 17.67 -3.39 -1.17
CA LEU A 12 18.11 -3.10 0.21
C LEU A 12 17.34 -3.92 1.25
N ALA A 13 16.04 -4.13 1.02
CA ALA A 13 15.15 -4.87 1.91
C ALA A 13 15.33 -6.39 1.82
N LEU A 14 15.77 -6.92 0.67
CA LEU A 14 15.80 -8.35 0.36
C LEU A 14 16.58 -9.20 1.39
N PRO A 15 17.80 -8.84 1.84
CA PRO A 15 18.52 -9.65 2.82
C PRO A 15 17.77 -9.75 4.16
N VAL A 16 17.09 -8.68 4.57
CA VAL A 16 16.26 -8.65 5.78
C VAL A 16 15.02 -9.50 5.58
N GLN A 17 14.37 -9.39 4.42
CA GLN A 17 13.19 -10.19 4.11
C GLN A 17 13.50 -11.69 4.07
N LEU A 18 14.63 -12.09 3.48
CA LEU A 18 15.03 -13.50 3.39
C LEU A 18 15.43 -14.09 4.75
N SER A 19 16.01 -13.28 5.64
CA SER A 19 16.47 -13.76 6.96
C SER A 19 15.39 -13.74 8.04
N SER A 20 14.50 -12.74 8.03
CA SER A 20 13.45 -12.57 9.04
C SER A 20 12.07 -13.09 8.61
N SER A 21 11.84 -13.21 7.29
CA SER A 21 10.50 -13.39 6.71
C SER A 21 9.49 -12.29 7.08
N GLU A 22 9.94 -11.16 7.65
CA GLU A 22 9.08 -10.14 8.23
C GLU A 22 9.12 -8.80 7.46
N PRO A 23 8.10 -8.50 6.62
CA PRO A 23 8.12 -7.34 5.73
C PRO A 23 8.15 -6.00 6.48
N LEU A 24 7.53 -5.91 7.66
CA LEU A 24 7.56 -4.69 8.47
C LEU A 24 8.97 -4.35 8.94
N LEU A 25 9.77 -5.36 9.31
CA LEU A 25 11.16 -5.16 9.69
C LEU A 25 11.97 -4.67 8.49
N ALA A 26 11.80 -5.30 7.33
CA ALA A 26 12.47 -4.91 6.10
C ALA A 26 12.11 -3.48 5.65
N TYR A 27 10.83 -3.10 5.77
CA TYR A 27 10.33 -1.74 5.53
C TYR A 27 10.97 -0.72 6.48
N ASN A 28 10.90 -0.97 7.80
CA ASN A 28 11.40 -0.05 8.81
C ASN A 28 12.92 0.15 8.71
N LEU A 29 13.69 -0.92 8.46
CA LEU A 29 15.14 -0.80 8.27
C LEU A 29 15.47 -0.03 7.00
N SER A 30 14.76 -0.28 5.91
CA SER A 30 14.95 0.47 4.65
C SER A 30 14.65 1.96 4.83
N LEU A 31 13.57 2.29 5.55
CA LEU A 31 13.21 3.66 5.91
C LEU A 31 14.32 4.33 6.73
N LEU A 32 14.77 3.69 7.81
CA LEU A 32 15.79 4.22 8.72
C LEU A 32 17.14 4.43 8.02
N VAL A 33 17.58 3.47 7.21
CA VAL A 33 18.87 3.50 6.51
C VAL A 33 18.95 4.63 5.48
N SER A 34 17.80 5.09 4.94
CA SER A 34 17.78 6.20 3.98
C SER A 34 18.40 7.50 4.54
N TYR A 35 18.25 7.77 5.83
CA TYR A 35 18.73 8.99 6.51
C TYR A 35 20.26 9.05 6.64
N PRO A 36 20.93 8.10 7.33
CA PRO A 36 22.39 8.12 7.49
C PRO A 36 23.12 7.92 6.16
N LEU A 37 22.56 7.14 5.21
CA LEU A 37 23.19 7.00 3.90
C LEU A 37 23.15 8.30 3.09
N ALA A 38 22.03 9.04 3.12
CA ALA A 38 21.94 10.34 2.47
C ALA A 38 22.94 11.31 3.10
N ALA A 39 22.96 11.40 4.43
CA ALA A 39 23.92 12.22 5.17
C ALA A 39 25.37 11.89 4.80
N TYR A 40 25.70 10.60 4.74
CA TYR A 40 27.05 10.13 4.44
C TYR A 40 27.45 10.43 2.98
N GLY A 41 26.54 10.24 2.02
CA GLY A 41 26.79 10.59 0.62
C GLY A 41 27.13 12.07 0.45
N MET A 42 26.32 12.95 1.04
CA MET A 42 26.55 14.39 0.99
C MET A 42 27.83 14.78 1.75
N TYR A 43 28.09 14.17 2.90
CA TYR A 43 29.34 14.34 3.63
C TYR A 43 30.56 14.03 2.74
N LEU A 44 30.57 12.90 2.02
CA LEU A 44 31.70 12.55 1.17
C LEU A 44 31.87 13.50 -0.02
N LEU A 45 30.78 13.93 -0.65
CA LEU A 45 30.80 14.91 -1.74
C LEU A 45 31.40 16.23 -1.25
N MET A 46 30.95 16.73 -0.11
CA MET A 46 31.42 18.00 0.45
C MET A 46 32.82 17.89 1.04
N LEU A 47 33.20 16.74 1.59
CA LEU A 47 34.57 16.48 2.03
C LEU A 47 35.54 16.49 0.84
N TYR A 48 35.14 15.92 -0.29
CA TYR A 48 35.93 15.99 -1.53
C TYR A 48 36.08 17.42 -2.05
N GLY A 49 34.98 18.19 -2.03
CA GLY A 49 34.96 19.59 -2.47
C GLY A 49 35.79 20.52 -1.60
N THR A 50 35.54 20.48 -0.30
CA THR A 50 36.06 21.45 0.68
C THR A 50 37.35 21.01 1.37
N ARG A 51 37.67 19.70 1.34
CA ARG A 51 38.75 19.08 2.14
C ARG A 51 38.59 19.28 3.66
N ARG A 52 37.38 19.56 4.13
CA ARG A 52 37.07 19.87 5.52
C ARG A 52 35.99 18.95 6.07
N ARG A 53 36.29 18.28 7.19
CA ARG A 53 35.37 17.34 7.86
C ARG A 53 34.21 18.06 8.54
N ASP A 54 34.47 19.23 9.13
CA ASP A 54 33.46 20.03 9.83
C ASP A 54 32.37 20.57 8.88
N ALA A 55 32.77 21.19 7.78
CA ALA A 55 31.86 21.65 6.73
C ALA A 55 31.08 20.51 6.06
N ALA A 56 31.77 19.39 5.81
CA ALA A 56 31.15 18.20 5.26
C ALA A 56 30.09 17.60 6.21
N PHE A 57 30.37 17.60 7.51
CA PHE A 57 29.44 17.10 8.52
C PHE A 57 28.15 17.93 8.56
N ILE A 58 28.26 19.27 8.53
CA ILE A 58 27.10 20.16 8.47
C ILE A 58 26.25 19.88 7.21
N ALA A 59 26.87 19.76 6.04
CA ALA A 59 26.14 19.46 4.81
C ALA A 59 25.44 18.09 4.85
N GLY A 60 26.12 17.08 5.41
CA GLY A 60 25.53 15.75 5.63
C GLY A 60 24.34 15.80 6.58
N LEU A 61 24.45 16.54 7.70
CA LEU A 61 23.37 16.71 8.66
C LEU A 61 22.13 17.35 8.02
N ILE A 62 22.31 18.43 7.25
CA ILE A 62 21.22 19.10 6.53
C ILE A 62 20.56 18.15 5.54
N PHE A 63 21.35 17.49 4.69
CA PHE A 63 20.80 16.66 3.62
C PHE A 63 20.11 15.39 4.14
N GLY A 64 20.65 14.78 5.19
CA GLY A 64 20.10 13.55 5.76
C GLY A 64 18.94 13.77 6.73
N PHE A 65 18.90 14.91 7.44
CA PHE A 65 17.97 15.11 8.58
C PHE A 65 17.20 16.43 8.53
N ALA A 66 17.11 17.11 7.38
CA ALA A 66 16.23 18.28 7.24
C ALA A 66 14.77 17.96 7.59
N SER A 67 14.06 18.94 8.19
CA SER A 67 12.65 18.82 8.58
C SER A 67 11.73 18.30 7.46
N TYR A 68 11.97 18.66 6.20
CA TYR A 68 11.22 18.14 5.05
C TYR A 68 11.27 16.62 4.93
N ARG A 69 12.40 15.96 5.24
CA ARG A 69 12.50 14.49 5.15
C ARG A 69 11.56 13.81 6.15
N PHE A 70 11.39 14.38 7.33
CA PHE A 70 10.41 13.90 8.29
C PHE A 70 8.96 14.15 7.83
N ALA A 71 8.69 15.27 7.13
CA ALA A 71 7.41 15.50 6.47
C ALA A 71 7.11 14.46 5.38
N ALA A 72 8.13 13.91 4.73
CA ALA A 72 8.02 12.90 3.68
C ALA A 72 8.02 11.44 4.18
N LEU A 73 7.81 11.17 5.47
CA LEU A 73 7.84 9.80 6.04
C LEU A 73 6.86 8.83 5.36
N GLY A 74 5.68 9.31 4.93
CA GLY A 74 4.71 8.52 4.17
C GLY A 74 5.12 8.22 2.73
N HIS A 75 6.24 8.75 2.25
CA HIS A 75 6.70 8.66 0.86
C HIS A 75 8.05 7.98 0.77
N MET A 76 8.08 6.67 1.02
CA MET A 76 9.33 5.88 0.99
C MET A 76 10.10 6.07 -0.33
N GLN A 77 9.40 6.10 -1.46
CA GLN A 77 9.96 6.37 -2.78
C GLN A 77 10.71 7.71 -2.89
N LEU A 78 10.33 8.72 -2.10
CA LEU A 78 10.94 10.05 -2.08
C LEU A 78 12.07 10.18 -1.06
N LEU A 79 12.20 9.26 -0.10
CA LEU A 79 13.27 9.31 0.90
C LEU A 79 14.58 8.73 0.40
N HIS A 80 14.52 7.85 -0.61
CA HIS A 80 15.66 7.07 -1.11
C HIS A 80 16.53 7.80 -2.15
N PHE A 81 16.89 9.07 -1.89
CA PHE A 81 17.78 9.87 -2.75
C PHE A 81 19.25 9.87 -2.32
N GLN A 82 19.63 8.94 -1.43
CA GLN A 82 20.99 8.83 -0.90
C GLN A 82 22.07 8.57 -1.95
N TRP A 83 21.71 7.94 -3.09
CA TRP A 83 22.69 7.50 -4.08
C TRP A 83 23.24 8.65 -4.92
N LEU A 84 22.47 9.74 -5.03
CA LEU A 84 22.80 10.86 -5.91
C LEU A 84 24.10 11.61 -5.52
N PRO A 85 24.35 11.98 -4.25
CA PRO A 85 25.66 12.53 -3.86
C PRO A 85 26.85 11.63 -4.20
N PHE A 86 26.70 10.31 -4.06
CA PHE A 86 27.76 9.38 -4.44
C PHE A 86 27.99 9.38 -5.96
N ALA A 87 26.93 9.41 -6.77
CA ALA A 87 27.04 9.51 -8.22
C ALA A 87 27.77 10.80 -8.63
N VAL A 88 27.37 11.96 -8.11
CA VAL A 88 28.02 13.25 -8.38
C VAL A 88 29.50 13.23 -7.96
N LEU A 89 29.81 12.68 -6.79
CA LEU A 89 31.20 12.52 -6.32
C LEU A 89 32.04 11.68 -7.29
N ARG A 90 31.48 10.61 -7.86
CA ARG A 90 32.19 9.77 -8.83
C ARG A 90 32.42 10.49 -10.15
N VAL A 91 31.46 11.29 -10.64
CA VAL A 91 31.63 12.17 -11.80
C VAL A 91 32.78 13.15 -11.57
N GLU A 92 32.80 13.84 -10.43
CA GLU A 92 33.84 14.79 -10.06
C GLU A 92 35.25 14.15 -10.05
N ARG A 93 35.37 12.93 -9.51
CA ARG A 93 36.65 12.18 -9.50
C ARG A 93 37.07 11.75 -10.91
N PHE A 94 36.13 11.26 -11.71
CA PHE A 94 36.38 10.82 -13.07
C PHE A 94 36.87 11.98 -13.96
N MET A 95 36.26 13.15 -13.84
CA MET A 95 36.62 14.32 -14.66
C MET A 95 38.00 14.88 -14.33
N ARG A 96 38.45 14.83 -13.05
CA ARG A 96 39.78 15.34 -12.66
C ARG A 96 40.98 14.52 -13.14
N GLY A 97 40.81 13.23 -13.42
CA GLY A 97 41.77 12.47 -14.23
C GLY A 97 43.10 12.01 -13.63
N GLY A 98 43.27 12.02 -12.31
CA GLY A 98 44.54 11.65 -11.66
C GLY A 98 44.67 10.19 -11.23
N GLY A 99 44.02 9.23 -11.89
CA GLY A 99 44.03 7.82 -11.49
C GLY A 99 44.58 6.89 -12.57
N SER A 100 45.22 5.79 -12.14
CA SER A 100 45.55 4.65 -13.02
C SER A 100 44.32 4.19 -13.81
N SER A 101 44.52 3.62 -15.01
CA SER A 101 43.43 3.14 -15.89
C SER A 101 42.44 2.21 -15.15
N SER A 102 42.92 1.44 -14.17
CA SER A 102 42.10 0.59 -13.30
C SER A 102 41.22 1.41 -12.33
N GLY A 103 41.78 2.46 -11.72
CA GLY A 103 41.04 3.35 -10.83
C GLY A 103 39.95 4.15 -11.54
N ALA A 104 40.21 4.56 -12.79
CA ALA A 104 39.21 5.21 -13.63
C ALA A 104 38.04 4.27 -13.96
N ARG A 105 38.31 3.02 -14.35
CA ARG A 105 37.28 1.99 -14.60
C ARG A 105 36.45 1.69 -13.36
N THR A 106 37.09 1.54 -12.21
CA THR A 106 36.39 1.28 -10.94
C THR A 106 35.51 2.47 -10.54
N GLY A 107 36.01 3.70 -10.69
CA GLY A 107 35.22 4.92 -10.46
C GLY A 107 33.98 4.98 -11.33
N LEU A 108 34.11 4.58 -12.59
CA LEU A 108 33.03 4.56 -13.55
C LEU A 108 31.99 3.47 -13.27
N ALA A 109 32.43 2.27 -12.95
CA ALA A 109 31.55 1.17 -12.54
C ALA A 109 30.73 1.57 -11.30
N THR A 110 31.38 2.16 -10.29
CA THR A 110 30.66 2.65 -9.10
C THR A 110 29.71 3.81 -9.40
N PHE A 111 30.03 4.70 -10.35
CA PHE A 111 29.09 5.72 -10.83
C PHE A 111 27.84 5.09 -11.42
N LEU A 112 28.00 4.11 -12.32
CA LEU A 112 26.89 3.39 -12.94
C LEU A 112 26.01 2.71 -11.90
N VAL A 113 26.62 2.04 -10.92
CA VAL A 113 25.88 1.40 -9.82
C VAL A 113 25.05 2.42 -9.04
N PHE A 114 25.65 3.53 -8.58
CA PHE A 114 24.91 4.54 -7.82
C PHE A 114 23.82 5.21 -8.66
N LEU A 115 24.08 5.48 -9.94
CA LEU A 115 23.08 6.05 -10.83
C LEU A 115 21.91 5.08 -11.03
N LEU A 116 22.18 3.82 -11.33
CA LEU A 116 21.15 2.79 -11.49
C LEU A 116 20.34 2.62 -10.21
N LEU A 117 20.98 2.52 -9.05
CA LEU A 117 20.28 2.47 -7.77
C LEU A 117 19.44 3.74 -7.51
N GLN A 118 19.87 4.91 -7.98
CA GLN A 118 19.08 6.13 -7.85
C GLN A 118 17.83 6.12 -8.74
N LEU A 119 17.98 5.69 -9.99
CA LEU A 119 16.89 5.62 -10.97
C LEU A 119 15.91 4.51 -10.63
N LEU A 120 16.40 3.36 -10.14
CA LEU A 120 15.60 2.22 -9.69
C LEU A 120 14.91 2.47 -8.34
N ALA A 121 15.18 3.58 -7.65
CA ALA A 121 14.44 3.95 -6.45
C ALA A 121 13.04 4.49 -6.79
N SER A 122 12.95 5.40 -7.77
CA SER A 122 11.68 6.01 -8.18
C SER A 122 11.85 6.81 -9.47
N TRP A 123 10.79 6.90 -10.28
CA TRP A 123 10.75 7.78 -11.45
C TRP A 123 10.89 9.26 -11.10
N TYR A 124 10.35 9.70 -9.95
CA TYR A 124 10.58 11.06 -9.44
C TYR A 124 12.07 11.33 -9.26
N LEU A 125 12.77 10.40 -8.61
CA LEU A 125 14.18 10.53 -8.32
C LEU A 125 15.05 10.37 -9.57
N ALA A 126 14.59 9.64 -10.59
CA ALA A 126 15.22 9.60 -11.90
C ALA A 126 15.23 10.99 -12.58
N VAL A 127 14.09 11.70 -12.57
CA VAL A 127 13.98 13.06 -13.10
C VAL A 127 14.89 14.02 -12.33
N PHE A 128 14.88 13.96 -10.99
CA PHE A 128 15.73 14.82 -10.16
C PHE A 128 17.23 14.52 -10.33
N ALA A 129 17.60 13.25 -10.48
CA ALA A 129 18.98 12.86 -10.79
C ALA A 129 19.43 13.42 -12.15
N GLY A 130 18.56 13.37 -13.17
CA GLY A 130 18.80 13.97 -14.48
C GLY A 130 19.04 15.48 -14.39
N LEU A 131 18.19 16.21 -13.65
CA LEU A 131 18.37 17.64 -13.42
C LEU A 131 19.73 17.94 -12.76
N ILE A 132 20.03 17.26 -11.65
CA ILE A 132 21.25 17.52 -10.87
C ILE A 132 22.50 17.19 -11.68
N LEU A 133 22.55 16.03 -12.35
CA LEU A 133 23.70 15.63 -13.16
C LEU A 133 23.85 16.51 -14.40
N GLY A 134 22.74 16.91 -15.03
CA GLY A 134 22.74 17.81 -16.18
C GLY A 134 23.29 19.19 -15.83
N LEU A 135 22.74 19.84 -14.80
CA LEU A 135 23.23 21.14 -14.34
C LEU A 135 24.66 21.08 -13.81
N HIS A 136 25.04 19.96 -13.18
CA HIS A 136 26.42 19.75 -12.75
C HIS A 136 27.37 19.63 -13.95
N LEU A 137 27.03 18.83 -14.96
CA LEU A 137 27.84 18.70 -16.18
C LEU A 137 27.98 20.03 -16.94
N ILE A 138 26.88 20.79 -17.08
CA ILE A 138 26.88 22.13 -17.68
C ILE A 138 27.84 23.04 -16.92
N ALA A 139 27.74 23.07 -15.59
CA ALA A 139 28.64 23.87 -14.75
C ALA A 139 30.11 23.45 -14.90
N MET A 140 30.41 22.16 -15.10
CA MET A 140 31.77 21.68 -15.34
C MET A 140 32.30 22.11 -16.72
N LEU A 141 31.45 22.06 -17.75
CA LEU A 141 31.78 22.51 -19.11
C LEU A 141 32.06 24.02 -19.14
N LEU A 142 31.19 24.83 -18.52
CA LEU A 142 31.37 26.28 -18.40
C LEU A 142 32.64 26.67 -17.62
N GLN A 143 33.10 25.80 -16.71
CA GLN A 143 34.34 26.00 -15.96
C GLN A 143 35.58 25.42 -16.68
N GLY A 144 35.45 24.83 -17.86
CA GLY A 144 36.55 24.18 -18.57
C GLY A 144 37.10 22.93 -17.87
N ARG A 145 36.31 22.29 -16.99
CA ARG A 145 36.71 21.15 -16.16
C ARG A 145 36.27 19.79 -16.71
N ALA A 146 35.61 19.78 -17.86
CA ALA A 146 35.02 18.60 -18.47
C ALA A 146 35.70 18.31 -19.83
N PRO A 147 36.77 17.49 -19.86
CA PRO A 147 37.47 17.19 -21.11
C PRO A 147 36.56 16.39 -22.06
N LEU A 148 36.54 16.78 -23.35
CA LEU A 148 35.60 16.29 -24.36
C LEU A 148 35.46 14.75 -24.38
N ARG A 149 36.60 14.03 -24.35
CA ARG A 149 36.60 12.56 -24.34
C ARG A 149 35.86 11.96 -23.14
N ARG A 150 36.04 12.53 -21.94
CA ARG A 150 35.35 12.03 -20.73
C ARG A 150 33.90 12.45 -20.68
N THR A 151 33.59 13.65 -21.17
CA THR A 151 32.21 14.10 -21.37
C THR A 151 31.45 13.16 -22.29
N ALA A 152 32.01 12.82 -23.45
CA ALA A 152 31.42 11.88 -24.39
C ALA A 152 31.21 10.49 -23.77
N LEU A 153 32.19 9.98 -23.02
CA LEU A 153 32.04 8.72 -22.28
C LEU A 153 30.89 8.79 -21.26
N LEU A 154 30.83 9.85 -20.45
CA LEU A 154 29.77 10.03 -19.47
C LEU A 154 28.39 10.08 -20.14
N LEU A 155 28.24 10.84 -21.22
CA LEU A 155 27.00 10.92 -22.00
C LEU A 155 26.61 9.56 -22.59
N GLY A 156 27.56 8.81 -23.16
CA GLY A 156 27.33 7.46 -23.65
C GLY A 156 26.86 6.50 -22.55
N MET A 157 27.36 6.66 -21.32
CA MET A 157 26.91 5.89 -20.17
C MET A 157 25.53 6.28 -19.66
N LEU A 158 25.22 7.58 -19.63
CA LEU A 158 23.87 8.05 -19.33
C LEU A 158 22.87 7.51 -20.35
N ALA A 159 23.23 7.50 -21.64
CA ALA A 159 22.42 6.89 -22.70
C ALA A 159 22.25 5.38 -22.51
N ALA A 160 23.33 4.65 -22.18
CA ALA A 160 23.26 3.22 -21.90
C ALA A 160 22.38 2.88 -20.69
N VAL A 161 22.45 3.67 -19.63
CA VAL A 161 21.56 3.54 -18.46
C VAL A 161 20.11 3.86 -18.84
N GLY A 162 19.88 4.90 -19.64
CA GLY A 162 18.56 5.21 -20.18
C GLY A 162 17.97 4.05 -21.00
N LEU A 163 18.79 3.42 -21.85
CA LEU A 163 18.38 2.24 -22.63
C LEU A 163 18.08 1.04 -21.73
N LEU A 164 18.88 0.82 -20.68
CA LEU A 164 18.64 -0.25 -19.71
C LEU A 164 17.34 -0.05 -18.92
N MET A 165 16.93 1.21 -18.70
CA MET A 165 15.66 1.55 -18.05
C MET A 165 14.45 1.45 -19.00
N LEU A 166 14.65 1.31 -20.30
CA LEU A 166 13.57 1.32 -21.29
C LEU A 166 12.51 0.21 -21.06
N PRO A 167 12.87 -1.05 -20.75
CA PRO A 167 11.89 -2.10 -20.46
C PRO A 167 11.01 -1.77 -19.25
N LEU A 168 11.58 -1.06 -18.25
CA LEU A 168 10.84 -0.61 -17.07
C LEU A 168 9.96 0.61 -17.38
N ALA A 169 10.41 1.50 -18.29
CA ALA A 169 9.66 2.68 -18.69
C ALA A 169 8.49 2.35 -19.61
N LEU A 170 8.62 1.34 -20.48
CA LEU A 170 7.65 1.04 -21.54
C LEU A 170 6.21 0.83 -21.03
N PRO A 171 5.95 0.09 -19.94
CA PRO A 171 4.60 -0.03 -19.38
C PRO A 171 4.00 1.30 -18.90
N TYR A 172 4.82 2.25 -18.42
CA TYR A 172 4.35 3.56 -18.00
C TYR A 172 4.02 4.44 -19.20
N VAL A 173 4.85 4.38 -20.25
CA VAL A 173 4.61 5.11 -21.50
C VAL A 173 3.28 4.67 -22.12
N ARG A 174 2.96 3.37 -22.11
CA ARG A 174 1.68 2.84 -22.60
C ARG A 174 0.46 3.31 -21.82
N LEU A 175 0.63 3.70 -20.55
CA LEU A 175 -0.45 4.20 -19.69
C LEU A 175 -0.43 5.72 -19.54
N LEU A 176 0.47 6.42 -20.23
CA LEU A 176 0.73 7.84 -19.97
C LEU A 176 -0.51 8.70 -20.23
N ASP A 177 -1.29 8.37 -21.26
CA ASP A 177 -2.51 9.12 -21.60
C ASP A 177 -3.60 8.92 -20.54
N SER A 178 -3.89 7.66 -20.13
CA SER A 178 -4.82 7.38 -19.04
C SER A 178 -4.38 8.00 -17.71
N LEU A 179 -3.06 8.07 -17.45
CA LEU A 179 -2.50 8.73 -16.27
C LEU A 179 -2.68 10.25 -16.32
N ARG A 180 -2.59 10.87 -17.50
CA ARG A 180 -2.81 12.31 -17.70
C ARG A 180 -4.28 12.68 -17.57
N GLU A 181 -5.17 11.85 -18.08
CA GLU A 181 -6.62 12.03 -17.92
C GLU A 181 -7.03 11.96 -16.45
N ALA A 182 -6.53 10.96 -15.72
CA ALA A 182 -6.80 10.82 -14.29
C ALA A 182 -6.10 11.89 -13.42
N ARG A 183 -5.10 12.59 -13.95
CA ARG A 183 -4.31 13.59 -13.22
C ARG A 183 -3.97 14.78 -14.13
N PRO A 184 -4.95 15.64 -14.43
CA PRO A 184 -4.73 16.78 -15.31
C PRO A 184 -3.72 17.76 -14.71
N LEU A 185 -3.11 18.59 -15.57
CA LEU A 185 -2.14 19.61 -15.13
C LEU A 185 -2.73 20.55 -14.07
N SER A 186 -4.02 20.87 -14.14
CA SER A 186 -4.73 21.67 -13.14
C SER A 186 -4.66 21.05 -11.73
N PHE A 187 -4.77 19.73 -11.63
CA PHE A 187 -4.61 19.01 -10.37
C PHE A 187 -3.15 19.04 -9.89
N ALA A 188 -2.17 18.91 -10.79
CA ALA A 188 -0.78 19.06 -10.40
C ALA A 188 -0.47 20.47 -9.87
N LEU A 189 -1.01 21.51 -10.52
CA LEU A 189 -0.82 22.91 -10.10
C LEU A 189 -1.48 23.24 -8.76
N SER A 190 -2.52 22.52 -8.33
CA SER A 190 -3.10 22.70 -6.99
C SER A 190 -2.20 22.17 -5.87
N LEU A 191 -1.20 21.35 -6.21
CA LEU A 191 -0.14 20.85 -5.33
C LEU A 191 1.19 21.63 -5.49
N ALA A 192 1.16 22.79 -6.13
CA ALA A 192 2.31 23.68 -6.23
C ALA A 192 2.51 24.49 -4.95
N ALA A 193 3.76 24.86 -4.68
CA ALA A 193 4.12 25.59 -3.48
C ALA A 193 3.61 27.04 -3.49
N ALA A 194 3.22 27.51 -2.31
CA ALA A 194 3.12 28.92 -1.98
C ALA A 194 4.36 29.37 -1.19
N PRO A 195 4.75 30.66 -1.21
CA PRO A 195 5.90 31.14 -0.44
C PRO A 195 5.82 30.82 1.06
N THR A 196 4.61 30.84 1.63
CA THR A 196 4.37 30.52 3.05
C THR A 196 4.66 29.07 3.40
N ASP A 197 4.63 28.15 2.44
CA ASP A 197 4.87 26.71 2.64
C ASP A 197 6.30 26.41 3.11
N PHE A 198 7.27 27.23 2.68
CA PHE A 198 8.67 27.12 3.11
C PHE A 198 8.88 27.55 4.57
N ALA A 199 7.92 28.28 5.14
CA ALA A 199 7.89 28.65 6.56
C ALA A 199 6.98 27.74 7.39
N ALA A 200 6.19 26.85 6.76
CA ALA A 200 5.23 25.99 7.43
C ALA A 200 5.88 24.67 7.89
N ALA A 201 6.37 24.62 9.13
CA ALA A 201 6.93 23.42 9.74
C ALA A 201 5.88 22.28 9.81
N PRO A 202 6.29 21.00 9.81
CA PRO A 202 5.36 19.90 10.06
C PRO A 202 4.70 20.02 11.45
N PRO A 203 3.46 19.55 11.63
CA PRO A 203 2.75 19.65 12.90
C PRO A 203 3.46 18.93 14.06
N PHE A 204 4.21 17.87 13.74
CA PHE A 204 5.02 17.10 14.70
C PHE A 204 6.43 17.65 14.92
N ASN A 205 6.78 18.80 14.31
CA ASN A 205 8.00 19.52 14.69
C ASN A 205 7.78 20.19 16.06
N ARG A 206 8.60 19.85 17.04
CA ARG A 206 8.35 20.21 18.44
C ARG A 206 8.46 21.71 18.71
N LEU A 207 9.38 22.38 18.03
CA LEU A 207 9.66 23.81 18.24
C LEU A 207 8.84 24.68 17.29
N PHE A 208 8.97 24.43 15.98
CA PHE A 208 8.39 25.29 14.96
C PHE A 208 6.97 24.86 14.55
N GLY A 209 6.57 23.61 14.82
CA GLY A 209 5.24 23.11 14.49
C GLY A 209 4.11 23.98 15.07
N PRO A 210 4.12 24.31 16.38
CA PRO A 210 3.16 25.23 16.98
C PRO A 210 3.30 26.67 16.48
N LEU A 211 4.53 27.17 16.36
CA LEU A 211 4.82 28.56 15.98
C LEU A 211 4.34 28.91 14.57
N THR A 212 4.36 27.94 13.65
CA THR A 212 3.99 28.14 12.25
C THR A 212 2.63 27.51 11.91
N ALA A 213 1.81 27.21 12.91
CA ALA A 213 0.55 26.49 12.72
C ALA A 213 -0.45 27.25 11.84
N SER A 214 -0.53 28.58 11.99
CA SER A 214 -1.39 29.45 11.19
C SER A 214 -1.10 29.37 9.69
N LEU A 215 0.16 29.14 9.30
CA LEU A 215 0.57 29.04 7.90
C LEU A 215 0.03 27.77 7.22
N ARG A 216 -0.25 26.72 7.99
CA ARG A 216 -0.88 25.47 7.50
C ARG A 216 -2.40 25.56 7.35
N GLY A 217 -3.02 26.62 7.88
CA GLY A 217 -4.47 26.84 7.80
C GLY A 217 -4.96 27.44 6.48
N ARG A 218 -4.06 27.71 5.52
CA ARG A 218 -4.46 28.29 4.22
C ARG A 218 -5.31 27.31 3.39
N PRO A 219 -6.25 27.80 2.57
CA PRO A 219 -7.00 26.95 1.65
C PRO A 219 -6.07 26.12 0.74
N GLY A 220 -6.42 24.84 0.57
CA GLY A 220 -5.65 23.91 -0.26
C GLY A 220 -4.32 23.44 0.33
N PHE A 221 -4.01 23.74 1.60
CA PHE A 221 -2.85 23.14 2.26
C PHE A 221 -3.04 21.62 2.38
N THR A 222 -2.00 20.86 2.04
CA THR A 222 -1.97 19.40 2.07
C THR A 222 -0.64 18.96 2.66
N PRO A 223 -0.45 17.68 3.02
CA PRO A 223 0.85 17.19 3.47
C PRO A 223 2.00 17.47 2.47
N GLU A 224 1.71 17.54 1.16
CA GLU A 224 2.69 17.87 0.11
C GLU A 224 3.26 19.30 0.25
N HIS A 225 2.52 20.21 0.90
CA HIS A 225 2.91 21.61 1.11
C HIS A 225 3.77 21.84 2.36
N THR A 226 4.17 20.78 3.07
CA THR A 226 5.02 20.92 4.26
C THR A 226 6.50 21.03 3.85
N LEU A 227 6.91 22.22 3.40
CA LEU A 227 8.20 22.47 2.73
C LEU A 227 9.26 23.14 3.62
N PHE A 228 9.08 23.12 4.94
CA PHE A 228 9.99 23.77 5.88
C PHE A 228 11.42 23.21 5.83
N LEU A 229 12.39 24.10 5.59
CA LEU A 229 13.82 23.78 5.50
C LEU A 229 14.65 24.38 6.65
N GLY A 230 14.03 25.09 7.59
CA GLY A 230 14.71 25.86 8.63
C GLY A 230 15.33 27.16 8.12
N ALA A 231 15.92 27.96 9.02
CA ALA A 231 16.58 29.22 8.69
C ALA A 231 18.12 29.08 8.65
N ALA A 232 18.69 28.15 9.43
CA ALA A 232 20.14 27.98 9.52
C ALA A 232 20.77 27.54 8.19
N ALA A 233 20.18 26.56 7.50
CA ALA A 233 20.70 26.08 6.21
C ALA A 233 20.64 27.16 5.11
N PRO A 234 19.51 27.87 4.89
CA PRO A 234 19.46 29.02 3.98
C PRO A 234 20.46 30.13 4.32
N ALA A 235 20.62 30.48 5.60
CA ALA A 235 21.57 31.50 6.02
C ALA A 235 23.03 31.11 5.66
N LEU A 236 23.41 29.86 5.89
CA LEU A 236 24.73 29.34 5.50
C LEU A 236 24.91 29.31 3.97
N ALA A 237 23.87 28.96 3.22
CA ALA A 237 23.92 29.00 1.76
C ALA A 237 24.09 30.43 1.22
N LEU A 238 23.41 31.42 1.81
CA LEU A 238 23.61 32.84 1.49
C LEU A 238 25.04 33.30 1.78
N VAL A 239 25.65 32.85 2.88
CA VAL A 239 27.07 33.12 3.16
C VAL A 239 27.95 32.58 2.04
N ALA A 240 27.69 31.38 1.53
CA ALA A 240 28.44 30.83 0.39
C ALA A 240 28.27 31.69 -0.86
N LEU A 241 27.03 32.07 -1.20
CA LEU A 241 26.73 32.89 -2.39
C LEU A 241 27.34 34.28 -2.29
N ALA A 242 27.32 34.92 -1.13
CA ALA A 242 27.90 36.26 -0.94
C ALA A 242 29.43 36.25 -0.93
N THR A 243 30.04 35.24 -0.30
CA THR A 243 31.49 35.28 -0.03
C THR A 243 32.32 34.57 -1.09
N CYS A 244 31.82 33.46 -1.62
CA CYS A 244 32.59 32.64 -2.56
C CYS A 244 32.54 33.16 -3.99
N THR A 245 31.50 33.91 -4.36
CA THR A 245 31.43 34.63 -5.65
C THR A 245 32.44 35.79 -5.68
N MET A 246 32.56 36.55 -4.58
CA MET A 246 33.48 37.68 -4.46
C MET A 246 34.93 37.27 -4.21
N LYS A 247 35.17 36.18 -3.47
CA LYS A 247 36.52 35.75 -3.04
C LYS A 247 36.85 34.34 -3.48
N ARG A 248 36.79 34.08 -4.80
CA ARG A 248 36.96 32.74 -5.43
C ARG A 248 38.14 31.93 -4.89
N ARG A 249 39.31 32.56 -4.68
CA ARG A 249 40.53 31.88 -4.17
C ARG A 249 40.46 31.45 -2.70
N ARG A 250 39.53 31.99 -1.92
CA ARG A 250 39.41 31.76 -0.47
C ARG A 250 38.32 30.77 -0.08
N CYS A 251 37.52 30.27 -1.04
CA CYS A 251 36.50 29.26 -0.76
C CYS A 251 36.94 27.88 -1.24
N PRO A 252 37.28 26.95 -0.31
CA PRO A 252 37.49 25.55 -0.65
C PRO A 252 36.22 25.00 -1.32
N GLY A 253 36.36 24.34 -2.47
CA GLY A 253 35.21 23.76 -3.16
C GLY A 253 34.40 24.70 -4.05
N PHE A 254 34.90 25.93 -4.33
CA PHE A 254 34.22 26.90 -5.21
C PHE A 254 33.75 26.31 -6.56
N PHE A 255 34.47 25.33 -7.11
CA PHE A 255 34.09 24.69 -8.37
C PHE A 255 32.72 23.97 -8.34
N LEU A 256 32.23 23.59 -7.15
CA LEU A 256 30.89 23.01 -6.98
C LEU A 256 29.79 24.07 -6.95
N LEU A 257 30.13 25.31 -6.56
CA LEU A 257 29.17 26.38 -6.29
C LEU A 257 28.22 26.65 -7.47
N PRO A 258 28.67 26.80 -8.73
CA PRO A 258 27.76 27.08 -9.84
C PRO A 258 26.72 25.98 -10.03
N SER A 259 27.11 24.71 -9.90
CA SER A 259 26.18 23.59 -10.01
C SER A 259 25.17 23.55 -8.87
N LEU A 260 25.61 23.74 -7.63
CA LEU A 260 24.74 23.72 -6.45
C LEU A 260 23.76 24.89 -6.44
N ALA A 261 24.22 26.08 -6.85
CA ALA A 261 23.39 27.27 -7.00
C ALA A 261 22.36 27.11 -8.13
N ALA A 262 22.76 26.58 -9.28
CA ALA A 262 21.84 26.30 -10.39
C ALA A 262 20.78 25.27 -10.00
N VAL A 263 21.18 24.18 -9.34
CA VAL A 263 20.26 23.15 -8.84
C VAL A 263 19.25 23.77 -7.88
N LEU A 264 19.70 24.53 -6.88
CA LEU A 264 18.81 25.18 -5.91
C LEU A 264 17.85 26.15 -6.60
N ALA A 265 18.35 27.01 -7.50
CA ALA A 265 17.55 28.02 -8.18
C ALA A 265 16.48 27.39 -9.10
N VAL A 266 16.86 26.45 -9.97
CA VAL A 266 15.93 25.80 -10.90
C VAL A 266 14.91 24.97 -10.14
N SER A 267 15.35 24.19 -9.15
CA SER A 267 14.46 23.42 -8.27
C SER A 267 13.42 24.31 -7.59
N PHE A 268 13.85 25.41 -6.97
CA PHE A 268 12.96 26.32 -6.26
C PHE A 268 11.95 26.96 -7.21
N LEU A 269 12.37 27.42 -8.39
CA LEU A 269 11.46 27.95 -9.41
C LEU A 269 10.38 26.92 -9.80
N LEU A 270 10.78 25.66 -9.99
CA LEU A 270 9.86 24.58 -10.38
C LEU A 270 8.90 24.13 -9.27
N THR A 271 9.07 24.59 -8.03
CA THR A 271 8.04 24.39 -7.00
C THR A 271 6.80 25.26 -7.22
N PHE A 272 6.94 26.36 -7.95
CA PHE A 272 5.86 27.33 -8.19
C PHE A 272 5.07 27.00 -9.46
N PRO A 273 3.77 27.36 -9.50
CA PRO A 273 2.88 26.95 -10.57
C PRO A 273 3.29 27.46 -11.96
N GLY A 274 3.72 28.72 -12.08
CA GLY A 274 4.07 29.32 -13.37
C GLY A 274 5.25 28.63 -14.07
N PRO A 275 6.45 28.60 -13.47
CA PRO A 275 7.61 27.93 -14.05
C PRO A 275 7.37 26.44 -14.30
N TYR A 276 6.66 25.76 -13.39
CA TYR A 276 6.30 24.36 -13.58
C TYR A 276 5.37 24.15 -14.78
N ALA A 277 4.35 24.99 -14.96
CA ALA A 277 3.43 24.90 -16.09
C ALA A 277 4.18 25.04 -17.43
N VAL A 278 5.10 26.01 -17.53
CA VAL A 278 5.94 26.19 -18.72
C VAL A 278 6.76 24.93 -19.01
N LEU A 279 7.40 24.35 -17.98
CA LEU A 279 8.16 23.11 -18.15
C LEU A 279 7.26 21.94 -18.58
N ALA A 280 6.08 21.81 -17.97
CA ALA A 280 5.12 20.76 -18.30
C ALA A 280 4.62 20.86 -19.76
N HIS A 281 4.46 22.08 -20.29
CA HIS A 281 4.12 22.30 -21.69
C HIS A 281 5.28 22.00 -22.64
N LEU A 282 6.50 22.43 -22.31
CA LEU A 282 7.68 22.23 -23.16
C LEU A 282 8.19 20.78 -23.16
N PHE A 283 8.05 20.09 -22.02
CA PHE A 283 8.49 18.72 -21.85
C PHE A 283 7.43 17.93 -21.07
N PRO A 284 6.35 17.47 -21.74
CA PRO A 284 5.24 16.76 -21.11
C PRO A 284 5.61 15.56 -20.23
N PRO A 285 6.70 14.80 -20.45
CA PRO A 285 7.11 13.75 -19.52
C PRO A 285 7.46 14.23 -18.11
N THR A 286 7.73 15.53 -17.88
CA THR A 286 7.89 16.08 -16.52
C THR A 286 6.64 15.97 -15.65
N THR A 287 5.46 15.81 -16.26
CA THR A 287 4.19 15.61 -15.54
C THR A 287 4.12 14.31 -14.73
N VAL A 288 5.11 13.41 -14.91
CA VAL A 288 5.36 12.30 -13.97
C VAL A 288 5.52 12.82 -12.54
N VAL A 289 6.14 14.00 -12.35
CA VAL A 289 6.21 14.70 -11.07
C VAL A 289 4.88 15.41 -10.78
N ARG A 290 3.87 14.64 -10.35
CA ARG A 290 2.49 15.14 -10.20
C ARG A 290 2.28 16.25 -9.16
N ALA A 291 3.25 16.50 -8.28
CA ALA A 291 3.17 17.53 -7.24
C ALA A 291 4.41 18.44 -7.33
N PRO A 292 4.28 19.66 -7.87
CA PRO A 292 5.40 20.58 -8.06
C PRO A 292 6.14 20.90 -6.77
N ALA A 293 5.45 20.93 -5.62
CA ALA A 293 6.08 21.08 -4.31
C ALA A 293 7.26 20.11 -4.06
N ARG A 294 7.25 18.91 -4.66
CA ARG A 294 8.32 17.90 -4.55
C ARG A 294 9.63 18.28 -5.22
N TRP A 295 9.64 19.31 -6.09
CA TRP A 295 10.88 19.88 -6.59
C TRP A 295 11.78 20.42 -5.47
N VAL A 296 11.28 20.60 -4.24
CA VAL A 296 12.11 20.89 -3.06
C VAL A 296 13.22 19.84 -2.82
N ILE A 297 13.04 18.59 -3.28
CA ILE A 297 14.00 17.48 -3.07
C ILE A 297 15.36 17.78 -3.71
N PRO A 298 15.47 18.06 -5.03
CA PRO A 298 16.73 18.50 -5.62
C PRO A 298 17.20 19.85 -5.04
N GLY A 299 16.28 20.70 -4.57
CA GLY A 299 16.60 21.96 -3.90
C GLY A 299 17.37 21.73 -2.60
N LEU A 300 16.97 20.74 -1.81
CA LEU A 300 17.66 20.32 -0.59
C LEU A 300 19.09 19.86 -0.88
N PHE A 301 19.33 19.19 -2.02
CA PHE A 301 20.69 18.84 -2.46
C PHE A 301 21.56 20.09 -2.68
N GLY A 302 21.05 21.06 -3.43
CA GLY A 302 21.75 22.33 -3.69
C GLY A 302 21.97 23.13 -2.40
N LEU A 303 20.92 23.24 -1.57
CA LEU A 303 20.94 23.95 -0.28
C LEU A 303 21.98 23.36 0.68
N ALA A 304 21.99 22.04 0.88
CA ALA A 304 22.92 21.38 1.77
C ALA A 304 24.38 21.55 1.31
N GLY A 305 24.64 21.44 0.02
CA GLY A 305 25.97 21.67 -0.55
C GLY A 305 26.43 23.12 -0.37
N LEU A 306 25.57 24.09 -0.67
CA LEU A 306 25.88 25.52 -0.48
C LEU A 306 26.10 25.85 1.00
N ALA A 307 25.25 25.33 1.90
CA ALA A 307 25.42 25.50 3.33
C ALA A 307 26.75 24.89 3.82
N GLY A 308 27.19 23.77 3.25
CA GLY A 308 28.52 23.21 3.48
C GLY A 308 29.65 24.15 3.03
N LEU A 309 29.55 24.77 1.85
CA LEU A 309 30.53 25.76 1.38
C LEU A 309 30.57 27.00 2.30
N GLY A 310 29.40 27.50 2.72
CA GLY A 310 29.29 28.65 3.63
C GLY A 310 29.88 28.34 5.00
N SER A 311 29.61 27.14 5.52
CA SER A 311 30.20 26.64 6.76
C SER A 311 31.72 26.51 6.66
N ALA A 312 32.23 26.01 5.53
CA ALA A 312 33.68 25.93 5.29
C ALA A 312 34.33 27.31 5.33
N TYR A 313 33.68 28.34 4.80
CA TYR A 313 34.14 29.72 4.88
C TYR A 313 34.11 30.26 6.32
N LEU A 314 32.98 30.17 7.03
CA LEU A 314 32.85 30.70 8.40
C LEU A 314 33.84 30.04 9.36
N LEU A 315 33.90 28.71 9.34
CA LEU A 315 34.81 27.94 10.19
C LEU A 315 36.28 28.10 9.77
N SER A 316 36.58 28.67 8.60
CA SER A 316 37.97 29.01 8.21
C SER A 316 38.46 30.30 8.85
N LYS A 317 37.54 31.17 9.29
CA LYS A 317 37.88 32.43 9.96
C LYS A 317 38.36 32.26 11.39
N LEU A 318 38.02 31.13 12.01
CA LEU A 318 38.37 30.82 13.39
C LEU A 318 39.66 30.00 13.43
N THR A 319 40.72 30.60 13.98
CA THR A 319 42.02 29.92 14.20
C THR A 319 42.03 29.08 15.47
N SER A 320 41.28 29.49 16.51
CA SER A 320 41.17 28.75 17.77
C SER A 320 40.31 27.49 17.61
N PRO A 321 40.83 26.29 17.94
CA PRO A 321 40.08 25.05 17.83
C PRO A 321 38.86 25.01 18.75
N ARG A 322 38.93 25.64 19.94
CA ARG A 322 37.81 25.75 20.88
C ARG A 322 36.66 26.57 20.28
N ARG A 323 36.94 27.79 19.80
CA ARG A 323 35.91 28.66 19.18
C ARG A 323 35.28 28.01 17.95
N ARG A 324 36.09 27.34 17.13
CA ARG A 324 35.60 26.58 15.97
C ARG A 324 34.67 25.44 16.39
N GLY A 325 35.05 24.68 17.42
CA GLY A 325 34.21 23.62 17.99
C GLY A 325 32.90 24.15 18.56
N MET A 326 32.93 25.30 19.25
CA MET A 326 31.72 25.96 19.76
C MET A 326 30.78 26.40 18.62
N LEU A 327 31.31 27.06 17.57
CA LEU A 327 30.49 27.48 16.44
C LEU A 327 29.91 26.29 15.67
N LEU A 328 30.71 25.24 15.45
CA LEU A 328 30.24 23.99 14.85
C LEU A 328 29.09 23.38 15.67
N SER A 329 29.28 23.26 16.99
CA SER A 329 28.27 22.71 17.90
C SER A 329 26.99 23.56 17.89
N LEU A 330 27.12 24.89 17.90
CA LEU A 330 25.99 25.81 17.82
C LEU A 330 25.22 25.63 16.51
N ILE A 331 25.91 25.56 15.36
CA ILE A 331 25.27 25.31 14.06
C ILE A 331 24.54 23.96 14.07
N CYS A 332 25.18 22.90 14.56
CA CYS A 332 24.57 21.58 14.65
C CYS A 332 23.35 21.56 15.58
N LEU A 333 23.43 22.21 16.74
CA LEU A 333 22.30 22.33 17.68
C LEU A 333 21.13 23.08 17.06
N LEU A 334 21.37 24.18 16.34
CA LEU A 334 20.33 24.92 15.63
C LEU A 334 19.66 24.06 14.55
N LEU A 335 20.44 23.32 13.75
CA LEU A 335 19.90 22.43 12.72
C LEU A 335 19.06 21.29 13.30
N VAL A 336 19.51 20.69 14.41
CA VAL A 336 18.76 19.65 15.13
C VAL A 336 17.48 20.23 15.74
N ALA A 337 17.56 21.41 16.35
CA ALA A 337 16.41 22.11 16.91
C ALA A 337 15.36 22.43 15.84
N GLU A 338 15.77 22.99 14.70
CA GLU A 338 14.88 23.28 13.56
C GLU A 338 14.23 22.02 12.98
N SER A 339 14.87 20.85 13.10
CA SER A 339 14.37 19.58 12.56
C SER A 339 13.84 18.61 13.62
N TRP A 340 13.61 19.08 14.85
CA TRP A 340 13.21 18.23 15.98
C TRP A 340 11.78 17.71 15.81
N ALA A 341 11.65 16.54 15.19
CA ALA A 341 10.38 15.83 15.00
C ALA A 341 10.08 14.90 16.19
N ALA A 342 9.06 15.24 16.99
CA ALA A 342 8.63 14.41 18.13
C ALA A 342 7.16 14.72 18.56
N PRO A 343 6.29 13.70 18.71
CA PRO A 343 6.50 12.30 18.33
C PRO A 343 6.48 12.12 16.80
N ILE A 344 7.22 11.13 16.31
CA ILE A 344 7.15 10.78 14.88
C ILE A 344 5.78 10.13 14.62
N PRO A 345 4.99 10.60 13.62
CA PRO A 345 3.65 10.12 13.37
C PRO A 345 3.69 8.74 12.67
N LEU A 346 4.00 7.70 13.44
CA LEU A 346 4.02 6.32 12.96
C LEU A 346 2.67 5.65 13.18
N ALA A 347 2.24 4.85 12.20
CA ALA A 347 1.10 3.96 12.36
C ALA A 347 1.57 2.64 12.99
N GLN A 348 0.83 2.15 13.98
CA GLN A 348 1.02 0.79 14.47
C GLN A 348 0.39 -0.19 13.47
N VAL A 349 1.18 -1.16 13.04
CA VAL A 349 0.75 -2.24 12.14
C VAL A 349 1.12 -3.55 12.81
N ASP A 350 0.19 -4.49 12.80
CA ASP A 350 0.40 -5.84 13.30
C ASP A 350 1.48 -6.57 12.51
N ASN A 351 2.28 -7.39 13.18
CA ASN A 351 3.24 -8.26 12.50
C ASN A 351 2.55 -9.52 11.96
N ARG A 352 3.27 -10.36 11.19
CA ARG A 352 2.69 -11.60 10.62
C ARG A 352 2.03 -12.53 11.65
N GLN A 353 2.43 -12.48 12.93
CA GLN A 353 1.86 -13.32 13.99
C GLN A 353 0.63 -12.69 14.65
N SER A 354 0.60 -11.34 14.76
CA SER A 354 -0.50 -10.61 15.40
C SER A 354 -1.62 -10.20 14.46
N LEU A 355 -1.40 -10.27 13.13
CA LEU A 355 -2.45 -10.10 12.12
C LEU A 355 -3.66 -11.00 12.39
N ASN A 356 -4.84 -10.58 11.91
CA ASN A 356 -6.06 -11.36 12.04
C ASN A 356 -5.79 -12.83 11.61
N PRO A 357 -6.10 -13.82 12.45
CA PRO A 357 -5.87 -15.23 12.14
C PRO A 357 -6.40 -15.70 10.78
N VAL A 358 -7.44 -15.05 10.23
CA VAL A 358 -7.93 -15.35 8.88
C VAL A 358 -6.85 -15.34 7.82
N TYR A 359 -5.89 -14.41 7.88
CA TYR A 359 -4.80 -14.35 6.89
C TYR A 359 -3.82 -15.53 7.03
N ARG A 360 -3.63 -16.05 8.25
CA ARG A 360 -2.84 -17.26 8.48
C ARG A 360 -3.59 -18.52 8.06
N TYR A 361 -4.92 -18.53 8.21
CA TYR A 361 -5.78 -19.56 7.65
C TYR A 361 -5.68 -19.59 6.12
N LEU A 362 -5.85 -18.44 5.45
CA LEU A 362 -5.74 -18.29 4.00
C LEU A 362 -4.37 -18.69 3.46
N ALA A 363 -3.29 -18.38 4.17
CA ALA A 363 -1.93 -18.78 3.79
C ALA A 363 -1.73 -20.31 3.75
N ARG A 364 -2.58 -21.09 4.42
CA ARG A 364 -2.55 -22.56 4.42
C ARG A 364 -3.49 -23.18 3.40
N GLN A 365 -4.38 -22.40 2.79
CA GLN A 365 -5.32 -22.89 1.78
C GLN A 365 -4.62 -23.05 0.42
N PRO A 366 -5.14 -23.92 -0.47
CA PRO A 366 -4.75 -23.93 -1.87
C PRO A 366 -4.89 -22.52 -2.46
N GLN A 367 -3.91 -22.07 -3.23
CA GLN A 367 -3.87 -20.72 -3.80
C GLN A 367 -4.70 -20.61 -5.09
N ASP A 368 -5.88 -21.24 -5.09
CA ASP A 368 -6.85 -21.28 -6.18
C ASP A 368 -7.95 -20.21 -6.03
N PHE A 369 -7.68 -19.16 -5.25
CA PHE A 369 -8.64 -18.11 -4.94
C PHE A 369 -8.17 -16.69 -5.29
N VAL A 370 -9.13 -15.78 -5.32
CA VAL A 370 -8.96 -14.32 -5.30
C VAL A 370 -9.74 -13.79 -4.11
N LEU A 371 -9.17 -12.83 -3.38
CA LEU A 371 -9.80 -12.27 -2.17
C LEU A 371 -10.32 -10.85 -2.42
N VAL A 372 -11.57 -10.60 -2.04
CA VAL A 372 -12.16 -9.27 -1.88
C VAL A 372 -12.45 -9.05 -0.40
N GLU A 373 -12.12 -7.87 0.11
CA GLU A 373 -12.26 -7.54 1.52
C GLU A 373 -13.23 -6.36 1.67
N LEU A 374 -14.18 -6.45 2.58
CA LEU A 374 -15.16 -5.39 2.86
C LEU A 374 -14.92 -4.78 4.25
N PRO A 375 -14.98 -3.44 4.37
CA PRO A 375 -15.46 -2.49 3.36
C PRO A 375 -14.42 -2.13 2.30
N LEU A 376 -14.83 -2.01 1.03
CA LEU A 376 -13.93 -1.64 -0.06
C LEU A 376 -13.72 -0.11 -0.06
N HIS A 377 -12.48 0.33 0.17
CA HIS A 377 -12.10 1.73 0.10
C HIS A 377 -11.52 2.03 -1.28
N ALA A 378 -12.25 2.82 -2.05
CA ALA A 378 -11.83 3.32 -3.36
C ALA A 378 -12.06 4.82 -3.45
N ALA A 379 -11.29 5.49 -4.30
CA ALA A 379 -11.50 6.90 -4.60
C ALA A 379 -12.99 7.20 -4.91
N PRO A 380 -13.56 8.32 -4.38
CA PRO A 380 -12.90 9.41 -3.70
C PRO A 380 -12.66 9.21 -2.19
N ALA A 381 -13.08 8.08 -1.60
CA ALA A 381 -12.79 7.79 -0.20
C ALA A 381 -11.29 7.54 0.01
N PRO A 382 -10.73 7.84 1.20
CA PRO A 382 -9.32 7.55 1.48
C PRO A 382 -9.02 6.04 1.41
N GLU A 383 -8.11 5.66 0.52
CA GLU A 383 -7.74 4.26 0.25
C GLU A 383 -6.68 3.71 1.20
N TYR A 384 -6.21 4.51 2.18
CA TYR A 384 -5.16 4.11 3.13
C TYR A 384 -5.42 2.79 3.88
N PRO A 385 -6.67 2.43 4.27
CA PRO A 385 -6.93 1.14 4.90
C PRO A 385 -6.54 -0.07 4.03
N GLU A 386 -6.64 0.05 2.70
CA GLU A 386 -6.24 -1.01 1.76
C GLU A 386 -4.74 -1.33 1.83
N GLY A 387 -3.91 -0.41 2.34
CA GLY A 387 -2.49 -0.66 2.60
C GLY A 387 -2.26 -1.82 3.58
N LYS A 388 -3.13 -1.99 4.58
CA LYS A 388 -3.04 -3.12 5.53
C LYS A 388 -3.35 -4.45 4.85
N ARG A 389 -4.33 -4.46 3.95
CA ARG A 389 -4.76 -5.64 3.18
C ARG A 389 -3.71 -6.06 2.17
N LEU A 390 -3.08 -5.09 1.48
CA LEU A 390 -1.90 -5.34 0.65
C LEU A 390 -0.71 -5.89 1.45
N TYR A 391 -0.49 -5.44 2.69
CA TYR A 391 0.52 -6.02 3.55
C TYR A 391 0.14 -7.45 3.96
N ALA A 392 -1.10 -7.70 4.37
CA ALA A 392 -1.58 -9.02 4.75
C ALA A 392 -1.47 -10.04 3.60
N SER A 393 -1.72 -9.62 2.35
CA SER A 393 -1.57 -10.54 1.22
C SER A 393 -0.14 -11.01 0.97
N THR A 394 0.88 -10.28 1.43
CA THR A 394 2.28 -10.75 1.36
C THR A 394 2.57 -11.98 2.22
N LEU A 395 1.59 -12.46 3.01
CA LEU A 395 1.72 -13.72 3.73
C LEU A 395 1.81 -14.93 2.79
N GLY A 396 0.93 -14.98 1.79
CA GLY A 396 0.88 -16.04 0.77
C GLY A 396 0.96 -15.54 -0.68
N TRP A 397 1.11 -14.23 -0.87
CA TRP A 397 1.08 -13.54 -2.18
C TRP A 397 -0.19 -13.83 -3.00
N TRP A 398 -1.34 -13.98 -2.32
CA TRP A 398 -2.61 -14.20 -3.00
C TRP A 398 -3.08 -12.92 -3.72
N PRO A 399 -3.80 -13.07 -4.84
CA PRO A 399 -4.36 -11.94 -5.57
C PRO A 399 -5.50 -11.28 -4.78
N LEU A 400 -5.49 -9.94 -4.75
CA LEU A 400 -6.53 -9.12 -4.15
C LEU A 400 -7.34 -8.41 -5.24
N VAL A 401 -8.66 -8.30 -5.02
CA VAL A 401 -9.54 -7.41 -5.78
C VAL A 401 -9.35 -5.97 -5.33
N ASN A 402 -9.29 -5.75 -4.01
CA ASN A 402 -9.03 -4.44 -3.44
C ASN A 402 -7.53 -4.09 -3.50
N GLY A 403 -7.22 -2.83 -3.19
CA GLY A 403 -5.85 -2.38 -3.02
C GLY A 403 -5.71 -0.88 -3.14
N TYR A 404 -4.53 -0.40 -2.77
CA TYR A 404 -4.12 0.99 -2.89
C TYR A 404 -2.98 1.13 -3.89
N SER A 405 -3.06 2.17 -4.73
CA SER A 405 -2.01 2.56 -5.66
C SER A 405 -2.04 4.07 -5.89
N GLY A 406 -1.07 4.61 -6.63
CA GLY A 406 -1.11 6.02 -7.01
C GLY A 406 -2.29 6.36 -7.94
N TYR A 407 -2.86 5.36 -8.60
CA TYR A 407 -3.94 5.43 -9.59
C TYR A 407 -5.03 4.42 -9.23
N THR A 408 -6.28 4.88 -9.15
CA THR A 408 -7.47 4.06 -8.93
C THR A 408 -8.17 3.83 -10.27
N PRO A 409 -8.27 2.59 -10.77
CA PRO A 409 -8.99 2.29 -12.00
C PRO A 409 -10.49 2.61 -11.88
N PRO A 410 -11.16 3.09 -12.95
CA PRO A 410 -12.61 3.37 -12.92
C PRO A 410 -13.47 2.19 -12.46
N ARG A 411 -13.13 0.97 -12.89
CA ARG A 411 -13.83 -0.26 -12.49
C ARG A 411 -13.79 -0.51 -10.97
N GLN A 412 -12.70 -0.13 -10.29
CA GLN A 412 -12.60 -0.24 -8.83
C GLN A 412 -13.53 0.77 -8.13
N MET A 413 -13.66 1.98 -8.68
CA MET A 413 -14.59 2.99 -8.17
C MET A 413 -16.06 2.54 -8.35
N GLU A 414 -16.39 1.98 -9.51
CA GLU A 414 -17.72 1.42 -9.80
C GLU A 414 -18.06 0.26 -8.85
N LEU A 415 -17.12 -0.67 -8.66
CA LEU A 415 -17.26 -1.76 -7.71
C LEU A 415 -17.47 -1.22 -6.28
N GLY A 416 -16.68 -0.24 -5.84
CA GLY A 416 -16.84 0.37 -4.51
C GLY A 416 -18.21 0.99 -4.30
N ARG A 417 -18.80 1.63 -5.32
CA ARG A 417 -20.18 2.13 -5.25
C ARG A 417 -21.19 0.99 -5.16
N ALA A 418 -21.04 -0.04 -5.99
CA ALA A 418 -21.93 -1.19 -5.99
C ALA A 418 -21.91 -1.97 -4.67
N LEU A 419 -20.76 -2.01 -3.98
CA LEU A 419 -20.59 -2.72 -2.71
C LEU A 419 -20.87 -1.84 -1.46
N SER A 420 -21.22 -0.57 -1.65
CA SER A 420 -21.34 0.40 -0.54
C SER A 420 -22.47 0.09 0.45
N ASN A 421 -23.55 -0.55 -0.02
CA ASN A 421 -24.72 -0.95 0.77
C ASN A 421 -24.80 -2.48 0.89
N PHE A 422 -23.67 -3.18 0.82
CA PHE A 422 -23.65 -4.63 1.01
C PHE A 422 -24.36 -5.01 2.33
N PRO A 423 -25.31 -5.97 2.31
CA PRO A 423 -25.54 -6.99 1.29
C PRO A 423 -26.81 -6.81 0.43
N ASP A 424 -27.10 -5.60 -0.04
CA ASP A 424 -28.24 -5.37 -0.94
C ASP A 424 -28.14 -6.18 -2.28
N PRO A 425 -29.25 -6.36 -3.03
CA PRO A 425 -29.24 -7.13 -4.27
C PRO A 425 -28.23 -6.65 -5.31
N GLN A 426 -27.92 -5.35 -5.34
CA GLN A 426 -26.94 -4.78 -6.26
C GLN A 426 -25.52 -5.24 -5.92
N ALA A 427 -25.15 -5.21 -4.63
CA ALA A 427 -23.85 -5.66 -4.14
C ALA A 427 -23.68 -7.17 -4.35
N VAL A 428 -24.73 -7.96 -4.11
CA VAL A 428 -24.71 -9.41 -4.37
C VAL A 428 -24.47 -9.69 -5.84
N ALA A 429 -25.23 -9.06 -6.75
CA ALA A 429 -25.07 -9.25 -8.18
C ALA A 429 -23.66 -8.90 -8.66
N ALA A 430 -23.10 -7.78 -8.18
CA ALA A 430 -21.75 -7.36 -8.50
C ALA A 430 -20.68 -8.38 -8.05
N LEU A 431 -20.83 -8.96 -6.84
CA LEU A 431 -19.92 -9.99 -6.33
C LEU A 431 -20.04 -11.30 -7.13
N GLN A 432 -21.25 -11.71 -7.52
CA GLN A 432 -21.45 -12.91 -8.33
C GLN A 432 -20.87 -12.74 -9.74
N GLU A 433 -21.10 -11.60 -10.39
CA GLU A 433 -20.49 -11.27 -11.69
C GLU A 433 -18.96 -11.31 -11.59
N LEU A 434 -18.41 -10.71 -10.52
CA LEU A 434 -16.98 -10.74 -10.25
C LEU A 434 -16.46 -12.18 -10.06
N ALA A 435 -17.18 -13.02 -9.31
CA ALA A 435 -16.84 -14.43 -9.13
C ALA A 435 -16.83 -15.20 -10.46
N GLY A 436 -17.81 -14.94 -11.34
CA GLY A 436 -17.84 -15.49 -12.69
C GLY A 436 -16.63 -15.10 -13.53
N SER A 437 -16.15 -13.86 -13.39
CA SER A 437 -15.01 -13.35 -14.15
C SER A 437 -13.65 -13.93 -13.76
N PHE A 438 -13.54 -14.55 -12.57
CA PHE A 438 -12.29 -15.13 -12.06
C PHE A 438 -12.19 -16.65 -12.22
N GLN A 439 -13.21 -17.31 -12.78
CA GLN A 439 -13.16 -18.75 -13.01
C GLN A 439 -11.92 -19.15 -13.85
N PRO A 440 -11.21 -20.24 -13.51
CA PRO A 440 -11.59 -21.28 -12.55
C PRO A 440 -11.26 -20.97 -11.07
N ARG A 441 -10.71 -19.79 -10.74
CA ARG A 441 -10.42 -19.44 -9.34
C ARG A 441 -11.69 -19.11 -8.56
N ARG A 442 -11.69 -19.46 -7.27
CA ARG A 442 -12.77 -19.14 -6.34
C ARG A 442 -12.66 -17.67 -5.90
N LEU A 443 -13.78 -16.95 -5.80
CA LEU A 443 -13.80 -15.64 -5.16
C LEU A 443 -14.12 -15.82 -3.67
N LEU A 444 -13.20 -15.41 -2.81
CA LEU A 444 -13.41 -15.32 -1.37
C LEU A 444 -13.76 -13.88 -0.99
N LEU A 445 -14.78 -13.75 -0.15
CA LEU A 445 -15.20 -12.50 0.45
C LEU A 445 -14.87 -12.55 1.94
N LEU A 446 -14.06 -11.61 2.41
CA LEU A 446 -13.81 -11.38 3.83
C LEU A 446 -14.51 -10.09 4.26
N VAL A 447 -15.40 -10.18 5.25
CA VAL A 447 -16.07 -9.02 5.82
C VAL A 447 -15.42 -8.69 7.16
N HIS A 448 -15.13 -7.41 7.38
CA HIS A 448 -14.59 -6.86 8.62
C HIS A 448 -15.65 -6.01 9.35
N PRO A 449 -16.50 -6.60 10.22
CA PRO A 449 -17.58 -5.87 10.89
C PRO A 449 -17.12 -4.75 11.83
N ASP A 450 -15.84 -4.76 12.23
CA ASP A 450 -15.22 -3.70 13.04
C ASP A 450 -14.81 -2.45 12.23
N GLU A 451 -14.85 -2.53 10.90
CA GLU A 451 -14.44 -1.43 10.02
C GLU A 451 -15.66 -0.67 9.49
N ALA A 452 -15.70 0.65 9.70
CA ALA A 452 -16.75 1.51 9.16
C ALA A 452 -16.81 1.42 7.63
N PRO A 453 -18.00 1.36 7.01
CA PRO A 453 -19.32 1.68 7.57
C PRO A 453 -20.01 0.52 8.31
N PHE A 454 -19.42 -0.67 8.41
CA PHE A 454 -20.02 -1.74 9.20
C PHE A 454 -20.03 -1.37 10.69
N ASN A 455 -20.95 -2.02 11.40
CA ASN A 455 -21.08 -1.94 12.84
C ASN A 455 -21.24 -3.37 13.35
N ARG A 456 -20.27 -3.87 14.14
CA ARG A 456 -20.25 -5.26 14.62
C ARG A 456 -21.56 -5.69 15.28
N PRO A 457 -22.13 -4.94 16.26
CA PRO A 457 -23.44 -5.30 16.82
C PRO A 457 -24.55 -5.44 15.77
N ALA A 458 -24.71 -4.45 14.89
CA ALA A 458 -25.75 -4.49 13.86
C ALA A 458 -25.52 -5.64 12.86
N TRP A 459 -24.26 -5.91 12.54
CA TRP A 459 -23.85 -7.01 11.68
C TRP A 459 -24.25 -8.37 12.29
N GLU A 460 -23.92 -8.59 13.56
CA GLU A 460 -24.26 -9.82 14.28
C GLU A 460 -25.76 -10.00 14.50
N GLU A 461 -26.47 -8.90 14.75
CA GLU A 461 -27.90 -8.93 15.05
C GLU A 461 -28.77 -9.12 13.80
N SER A 462 -28.41 -8.45 12.69
CA SER A 462 -29.33 -8.26 11.56
C SER A 462 -28.74 -8.57 10.19
N THR A 463 -27.47 -8.25 9.94
CA THR A 463 -26.91 -8.31 8.58
C THR A 463 -26.35 -9.69 8.23
N ARG A 464 -25.65 -10.34 9.17
CA ARG A 464 -24.95 -11.60 8.91
C ARG A 464 -25.88 -12.70 8.43
N TRP A 465 -27.01 -12.91 9.12
CA TRP A 465 -27.97 -13.94 8.74
C TRP A 465 -28.66 -13.64 7.40
N GLN A 466 -28.73 -12.37 6.98
CA GLN A 466 -29.22 -12.00 5.64
C GLN A 466 -28.22 -12.38 4.53
N VAL A 467 -26.91 -12.34 4.82
CA VAL A 467 -25.86 -12.85 3.94
C VAL A 467 -25.91 -14.37 3.89
N GLU A 468 -25.96 -15.02 5.07
CA GLU A 468 -25.90 -16.46 5.20
C GLU A 468 -27.14 -17.19 4.66
N LYS A 469 -28.32 -16.54 4.64
CA LYS A 469 -29.51 -17.10 3.99
C LYS A 469 -29.47 -17.04 2.46
N ASN A 470 -28.54 -16.29 1.88
CA ASN A 470 -28.44 -16.11 0.44
C ASN A 470 -27.48 -17.18 -0.16
N PRO A 471 -27.94 -18.00 -1.12
CA PRO A 471 -27.11 -19.03 -1.76
C PRO A 471 -25.85 -18.51 -2.47
N ALA A 472 -25.75 -17.20 -2.70
CA ALA A 472 -24.55 -16.57 -3.25
C ALA A 472 -23.33 -16.65 -2.32
N PHE A 473 -23.51 -16.84 -1.00
CA PHE A 473 -22.42 -16.79 -0.03
C PHE A 473 -22.33 -18.08 0.78
N LEU A 474 -21.32 -18.90 0.48
CA LEU A 474 -21.03 -20.11 1.23
C LEU A 474 -20.08 -19.77 2.40
N PRO A 475 -20.52 -19.84 3.67
CA PRO A 475 -19.64 -19.55 4.82
C PRO A 475 -18.55 -20.59 4.98
N LEU A 476 -17.31 -20.12 5.14
CA LEU A 476 -16.12 -20.96 5.36
C LEU A 476 -15.58 -20.85 6.79
N GLY A 477 -15.86 -19.76 7.49
CA GLY A 477 -15.40 -19.59 8.86
C GLY A 477 -15.44 -18.17 9.37
N ARG A 478 -15.11 -18.03 10.65
CA ARG A 478 -15.13 -16.78 11.42
C ARG A 478 -13.87 -16.64 12.25
N PHE A 479 -13.22 -15.49 12.18
CA PHE A 479 -11.87 -15.26 12.70
C PHE A 479 -11.79 -13.93 13.46
N ARG A 480 -11.77 -14.00 14.79
CA ARG A 480 -11.84 -12.83 15.69
C ARG A 480 -13.00 -11.89 15.35
N GLY A 481 -14.09 -12.47 14.86
CA GLY A 481 -15.28 -11.73 14.49
C GLY A 481 -15.31 -11.18 13.07
N ASP A 482 -14.30 -11.46 12.23
CA ASP A 482 -14.37 -11.29 10.78
C ASP A 482 -14.96 -12.55 10.14
N ASP A 483 -15.80 -12.40 9.12
CA ASP A 483 -16.54 -13.50 8.52
C ASP A 483 -16.05 -13.76 7.08
N LEU A 484 -15.71 -15.02 6.80
CA LEU A 484 -15.15 -15.46 5.52
C LEU A 484 -16.17 -16.30 4.75
N TYR A 485 -16.43 -15.89 3.51
CA TYR A 485 -17.36 -16.53 2.60
C TYR A 485 -16.69 -16.89 1.27
N GLN A 486 -17.14 -17.96 0.63
CA GLN A 486 -16.91 -18.18 -0.80
C GLN A 486 -18.12 -17.66 -1.57
N VAL A 487 -17.89 -16.72 -2.49
CA VAL A 487 -18.92 -16.20 -3.38
C VAL A 487 -19.16 -17.21 -4.50
N GLN A 488 -20.41 -17.65 -4.65
CA GLN A 488 -20.84 -18.51 -5.75
C GLN A 488 -21.13 -17.63 -6.98
N PRO A 489 -20.63 -17.99 -8.18
CA PRO A 489 -21.02 -17.33 -9.41
C PRO A 489 -22.54 -17.48 -9.64
N PRO A 490 -23.14 -16.74 -10.59
CA PRO A 490 -24.55 -16.92 -10.94
C PRO A 490 -24.80 -18.41 -11.25
N SER A 491 -25.63 -19.04 -10.42
CA SER A 491 -25.76 -20.49 -10.40
C SER A 491 -26.46 -21.03 -11.65
N SER A 492 -26.12 -22.27 -12.02
CA SER A 492 -26.95 -23.10 -12.91
C SER A 492 -28.33 -23.36 -12.29
N PRO A 493 -29.35 -23.78 -13.07
CA PRO A 493 -30.69 -24.01 -12.55
C PRO A 493 -30.69 -25.07 -11.44
N TRP A 494 -31.27 -24.71 -10.29
CA TRP A 494 -31.49 -25.59 -9.15
C TRP A 494 -32.39 -26.78 -9.54
N ARG A 495 -32.02 -27.99 -9.10
CA ARG A 495 -32.76 -29.23 -9.38
C ARG A 495 -33.41 -29.75 -8.11
N ARG A 496 -34.68 -30.15 -8.18
CA ARG A 496 -35.40 -30.76 -7.05
C ARG A 496 -34.72 -32.08 -6.63
N LEU A 497 -34.35 -32.17 -5.36
CA LEU A 497 -33.88 -33.39 -4.70
C LEU A 497 -35.02 -34.08 -3.93
N ALA A 498 -35.82 -33.30 -3.22
CA ALA A 498 -37.02 -33.76 -2.53
C ALA A 498 -38.04 -32.62 -2.41
N ALA A 499 -39.32 -32.95 -2.21
CA ALA A 499 -40.41 -32.02 -1.95
C ALA A 499 -41.15 -32.42 -0.67
N PHE A 500 -41.61 -31.46 0.12
CA PHE A 500 -42.15 -31.65 1.47
C PHE A 500 -43.53 -30.99 1.63
N GLY A 501 -44.44 -31.67 2.31
CA GLY A 501 -45.84 -31.30 2.51
C GLY A 501 -46.81 -32.02 1.57
N ASP A 502 -48.10 -32.06 1.92
CA ASP A 502 -49.17 -32.61 1.07
C ASP A 502 -50.37 -31.62 0.98
N PRO A 503 -50.51 -30.87 -0.13
CA PRO A 503 -49.64 -30.85 -1.30
C PRO A 503 -48.24 -30.27 -0.99
N PRO A 504 -47.20 -30.56 -1.80
CA PRO A 504 -45.84 -30.07 -1.53
C PRO A 504 -45.75 -28.54 -1.49
N LEU A 505 -45.19 -28.00 -0.40
CA LEU A 505 -45.02 -26.56 -0.16
C LEU A 505 -43.57 -26.10 -0.27
N VAL A 506 -42.61 -27.00 0.00
CA VAL A 506 -41.17 -26.69 0.01
C VAL A 506 -40.39 -27.76 -0.74
N GLU A 507 -39.34 -27.37 -1.45
CA GLU A 507 -38.40 -28.28 -2.10
C GLU A 507 -36.99 -28.14 -1.52
N LEU A 508 -36.33 -29.26 -1.27
CA LEU A 508 -34.88 -29.29 -1.16
C LEU A 508 -34.32 -29.33 -2.59
N VAL A 509 -33.54 -28.31 -2.96
CA VAL A 509 -33.03 -28.14 -4.33
C VAL A 509 -31.50 -28.24 -4.44
N GLY A 510 -30.84 -28.44 -3.31
CA GLY A 510 -29.40 -28.64 -3.23
C GLY A 510 -28.99 -28.89 -1.79
N LEU A 511 -27.81 -29.48 -1.62
CA LEU A 511 -27.15 -29.58 -0.33
C LEU A 511 -25.63 -29.58 -0.52
N ARG A 512 -24.88 -29.22 0.53
CA ARG A 512 -23.43 -29.27 0.55
C ARG A 512 -22.91 -29.51 1.97
N LEU A 513 -21.94 -30.40 2.13
CA LEU A 513 -21.19 -30.52 3.37
C LEU A 513 -19.97 -29.59 3.30
N VAL A 514 -19.75 -28.79 4.33
CA VAL A 514 -18.61 -27.86 4.41
C VAL A 514 -17.94 -27.91 5.77
N ASP A 515 -16.64 -27.66 5.79
CA ASP A 515 -15.92 -27.41 7.03
C ASP A 515 -15.98 -25.91 7.36
N GLN A 516 -16.49 -25.58 8.55
CA GLN A 516 -16.50 -24.22 9.07
C GLN A 516 -15.47 -24.08 10.18
N THR A 517 -14.54 -23.14 10.00
CA THR A 517 -13.52 -22.85 11.01
C THR A 517 -13.94 -21.65 11.86
N HIS A 518 -14.05 -21.84 13.17
CA HIS A 518 -14.25 -20.79 14.15
C HIS A 518 -12.97 -20.55 14.96
N GLN A 519 -12.47 -19.32 14.91
CA GLN A 519 -11.24 -18.91 15.58
C GLN A 519 -11.46 -17.59 16.35
N PRO A 520 -11.96 -17.64 17.59
CA PRO A 520 -12.25 -16.43 18.38
C PRO A 520 -10.97 -15.75 18.89
N SER A 521 -9.86 -16.49 19.00
CA SER A 521 -8.55 -15.96 19.39
C SER A 521 -7.41 -16.64 18.62
N PRO A 522 -6.19 -16.07 18.60
CA PRO A 522 -5.03 -16.73 17.98
C PRO A 522 -4.70 -18.14 18.50
N ALA A 523 -5.15 -18.49 19.71
CA ALA A 523 -4.83 -19.75 20.38
C ALA A 523 -5.91 -20.83 20.25
N VAL A 524 -7.14 -20.45 19.91
CA VAL A 524 -8.30 -21.36 19.86
C VAL A 524 -8.75 -21.49 18.42
N VAL A 525 -8.70 -22.71 17.86
CA VAL A 525 -9.19 -23.03 16.51
C VAL A 525 -10.09 -24.24 16.63
N GLU A 526 -11.33 -24.09 16.19
CA GLU A 526 -12.32 -25.15 16.14
C GLU A 526 -12.80 -25.28 14.69
N THR A 527 -12.76 -26.48 14.12
CA THR A 527 -13.28 -26.74 12.78
C THR A 527 -14.34 -27.82 12.89
N ASN A 528 -15.57 -27.46 12.53
CA ASN A 528 -16.73 -28.35 12.59
C ASN A 528 -17.33 -28.50 11.19
N ARG A 529 -17.85 -29.69 10.88
CA ARG A 529 -18.64 -29.90 9.67
C ARG A 529 -20.01 -29.23 9.82
N ALA A 530 -20.50 -28.63 8.75
CA ALA A 530 -21.84 -28.06 8.67
C ALA A 530 -22.53 -28.55 7.40
N LEU A 531 -23.81 -28.86 7.51
CA LEU A 531 -24.66 -29.19 6.38
C LEU A 531 -25.37 -27.91 5.90
N VAL A 532 -25.11 -27.54 4.65
CA VAL A 532 -25.77 -26.41 3.99
C VAL A 532 -26.86 -26.96 3.10
N LEU A 533 -28.10 -26.60 3.39
CA LEU A 533 -29.32 -27.00 2.69
C LEU A 533 -29.83 -25.82 1.86
N TYR A 534 -30.31 -26.09 0.65
CA TYR A 534 -30.90 -25.08 -0.22
C TYR A 534 -32.37 -25.41 -0.43
N TRP A 535 -33.23 -24.57 0.12
CA TRP A 535 -34.67 -24.75 0.11
C TRP A 535 -35.35 -23.79 -0.86
N ARG A 536 -36.39 -24.24 -1.57
CA ARG A 536 -37.24 -23.39 -2.42
C ARG A 536 -38.68 -23.52 -1.99
N ALA A 537 -39.32 -22.41 -1.63
CA ALA A 537 -40.76 -22.40 -1.36
C ALA A 537 -41.53 -22.47 -2.69
N LEU A 538 -42.55 -23.33 -2.75
CA LEU A 538 -43.48 -23.44 -3.89
C LEU A 538 -44.71 -22.56 -3.69
N ALA A 539 -45.15 -22.41 -2.44
CA ALA A 539 -46.25 -21.56 -2.03
C ALA A 539 -45.94 -20.92 -0.66
N ARG A 540 -46.77 -19.96 -0.24
CA ARG A 540 -46.65 -19.35 1.08
C ARG A 540 -46.99 -20.39 2.16
N LEU A 541 -46.14 -20.49 3.17
CA LEU A 541 -46.36 -21.37 4.32
C LEU A 541 -47.07 -20.63 5.45
N GLU A 542 -47.95 -21.33 6.17
CA GLU A 542 -48.62 -20.82 7.37
C GLU A 542 -47.98 -21.35 8.66
N ILE A 543 -47.26 -22.47 8.58
CA ILE A 543 -46.59 -23.14 9.70
C ILE A 543 -45.08 -22.95 9.56
N ASP A 544 -44.44 -22.66 10.69
CA ASP A 544 -42.99 -22.57 10.82
C ASP A 544 -42.39 -23.95 11.11
N TRP A 545 -42.05 -24.67 10.03
CA TRP A 545 -41.48 -26.01 10.13
C TRP A 545 -40.03 -25.98 10.62
N THR A 546 -39.65 -27.06 11.31
CA THR A 546 -38.30 -27.29 11.82
C THR A 546 -37.60 -28.35 10.98
N VAL A 547 -36.32 -28.16 10.69
CA VAL A 547 -35.50 -29.14 9.96
C VAL A 547 -34.95 -30.14 10.96
N PHE A 548 -35.06 -31.44 10.66
CA PHE A 548 -34.29 -32.46 11.35
C PHE A 548 -33.12 -32.91 10.47
N VAL A 549 -31.97 -33.14 11.09
CA VAL A 549 -30.77 -33.67 10.43
C VAL A 549 -30.21 -34.77 11.32
N HIS A 550 -30.41 -36.02 10.92
CA HIS A 550 -29.93 -37.18 11.67
C HIS A 550 -28.70 -37.79 10.99
N LEU A 551 -27.61 -37.96 11.74
CA LEU A 551 -26.44 -38.73 11.31
C LEU A 551 -26.71 -40.19 11.67
N ARG A 552 -26.91 -41.05 10.67
CA ARG A 552 -27.31 -42.45 10.88
C ARG A 552 -26.18 -43.42 10.57
N ALA A 553 -26.07 -44.47 11.37
CA ALA A 553 -25.25 -45.64 11.07
C ALA A 553 -25.95 -46.56 10.06
N ALA A 554 -25.23 -47.55 9.54
CA ALA A 554 -25.73 -48.49 8.52
C ALA A 554 -26.92 -49.35 9.01
N ASP A 555 -27.08 -49.53 10.32
CA ASP A 555 -28.22 -50.22 10.93
C ASP A 555 -29.45 -49.30 11.16
N GLY A 556 -29.35 -48.02 10.75
CA GLY A 556 -30.39 -47.01 10.93
C GLY A 556 -30.37 -46.30 12.29
N PHE A 557 -29.46 -46.67 13.20
CA PHE A 557 -29.31 -46.02 14.50
C PHE A 557 -28.89 -44.55 14.33
N VAL A 558 -29.59 -43.63 15.00
CA VAL A 558 -29.24 -42.20 15.01
C VAL A 558 -28.06 -42.00 15.97
N ARG A 559 -26.88 -41.76 15.40
CA ARG A 559 -25.64 -41.50 16.16
C ARG A 559 -25.72 -40.16 16.86
N SER A 560 -26.13 -39.14 16.11
CA SER A 560 -26.28 -37.76 16.56
C SER A 560 -27.28 -37.02 15.67
N GLN A 561 -27.73 -35.86 16.12
CA GLN A 561 -28.69 -35.03 15.37
C GLN A 561 -28.36 -33.54 15.48
N ALA A 562 -28.80 -32.77 14.49
CA ALA A 562 -28.64 -31.33 14.40
C ALA A 562 -29.96 -30.65 14.00
N ASP A 563 -31.02 -30.96 14.76
CA ASP A 563 -32.36 -30.43 14.48
C ASP A 563 -32.47 -28.97 14.90
N GLY A 564 -33.14 -28.17 14.09
CA GLY A 564 -33.31 -26.75 14.37
C GLY A 564 -34.18 -26.01 13.36
N PRO A 565 -34.73 -24.86 13.76
CA PRO A 565 -35.52 -24.03 12.85
C PRO A 565 -34.59 -23.48 11.74
N PRO A 566 -35.10 -23.33 10.50
CA PRO A 566 -34.30 -22.79 9.41
C PRO A 566 -33.69 -21.43 9.73
N VAL A 567 -32.46 -21.22 9.26
CA VAL A 567 -31.67 -20.00 9.45
C VAL A 567 -31.58 -19.63 10.94
N HIS A 568 -31.43 -20.65 11.81
CA HIS A 568 -31.40 -20.52 13.26
C HIS A 568 -32.60 -19.74 13.86
N GLY A 569 -33.77 -19.87 13.22
CA GLY A 569 -35.00 -19.19 13.64
C GLY A 569 -35.06 -17.70 13.27
N ARG A 570 -34.07 -17.16 12.55
CA ARG A 570 -34.07 -15.77 12.09
C ARG A 570 -34.91 -15.55 10.82
N PHE A 571 -35.17 -16.60 10.06
CA PHE A 571 -35.96 -16.54 8.82
C PHE A 571 -36.84 -17.78 8.68
N PRO A 572 -37.95 -17.85 9.45
CA PRO A 572 -38.80 -19.02 9.54
C PRO A 572 -39.58 -19.26 8.23
N THR A 573 -40.10 -20.47 8.02
CA THR A 573 -40.67 -20.88 6.72
C THR A 573 -41.89 -20.06 6.31
N SER A 574 -42.70 -19.53 7.23
CA SER A 574 -43.80 -18.63 6.92
C SER A 574 -43.37 -17.31 6.25
N SER A 575 -42.10 -16.94 6.39
CA SER A 575 -41.50 -15.75 5.77
C SER A 575 -40.91 -16.02 4.38
N TRP A 576 -40.97 -17.26 3.89
CA TRP A 576 -40.40 -17.61 2.59
C TRP A 576 -41.32 -17.22 1.45
N GLU A 577 -40.78 -16.47 0.48
CA GLU A 577 -41.50 -16.10 -0.73
C GLU A 577 -41.41 -17.23 -1.77
N SER A 578 -42.51 -17.45 -2.49
CA SER A 578 -42.57 -18.48 -3.54
C SER A 578 -41.50 -18.24 -4.61
N GLY A 579 -40.76 -19.29 -4.95
CA GLY A 579 -39.70 -19.30 -5.96
C GLY A 579 -38.32 -18.88 -5.46
N VAL A 580 -38.21 -18.24 -4.29
CA VAL A 580 -36.92 -17.84 -3.71
C VAL A 580 -36.20 -19.04 -3.12
N VAL A 581 -34.90 -19.15 -3.39
CA VAL A 581 -34.04 -20.17 -2.78
C VAL A 581 -33.40 -19.61 -1.51
N VAL A 582 -33.59 -20.30 -0.39
CA VAL A 582 -33.05 -19.97 0.92
C VAL A 582 -31.92 -20.96 1.24
N GLN A 583 -30.75 -20.44 1.58
CA GLN A 583 -29.67 -21.22 2.16
C GLN A 583 -29.89 -21.36 3.67
N ASP A 584 -29.77 -22.57 4.19
CA ASP A 584 -29.99 -22.92 5.58
C ASP A 584 -28.81 -23.78 6.08
N ILE A 585 -28.23 -23.43 7.23
CA ILE A 585 -26.94 -23.98 7.68
C ILE A 585 -27.14 -24.66 9.03
N HIS A 586 -26.83 -25.94 9.08
CA HIS A 586 -26.91 -26.77 10.29
C HIS A 586 -25.51 -27.23 10.70
N PRO A 587 -24.90 -26.61 11.73
CA PRO A 587 -23.67 -27.11 12.33
C PRO A 587 -23.88 -28.52 12.85
N LEU A 588 -23.01 -29.44 12.46
CA LEU A 588 -23.12 -30.83 12.86
C LEU A 588 -22.29 -31.07 14.12
N PRO A 589 -22.79 -31.88 15.06
CA PRO A 589 -22.04 -32.23 16.26
C PRO A 589 -20.75 -32.97 15.90
N GLN A 590 -19.76 -32.89 16.79
CA GLN A 590 -18.52 -33.65 16.65
C GLN A 590 -18.85 -35.14 16.81
N GLU A 591 -18.59 -35.92 15.77
CA GLU A 591 -18.95 -37.34 15.69
C GLU A 591 -17.83 -38.14 14.99
N ASP A 592 -17.74 -39.44 15.25
CA ASP A 592 -16.87 -40.33 14.46
C ASP A 592 -17.52 -40.59 13.10
N TRP A 593 -17.15 -39.77 12.11
CA TRP A 593 -17.68 -39.83 10.75
C TRP A 593 -17.44 -41.17 10.06
N SER A 594 -16.49 -42.00 10.53
CA SER A 594 -16.32 -43.36 10.00
C SER A 594 -17.49 -44.30 10.33
N GLN A 595 -18.33 -43.91 11.28
CA GLN A 595 -19.52 -44.66 11.73
C GLN A 595 -20.83 -44.04 11.22
N VAL A 596 -20.74 -42.96 10.44
CA VAL A 596 -21.90 -42.32 9.81
C VAL A 596 -22.01 -42.85 8.38
N ASP A 597 -23.10 -43.55 8.10
CA ASP A 597 -23.39 -44.13 6.78
C ASP A 597 -24.08 -43.11 5.87
N HIS A 598 -25.07 -42.38 6.41
CA HIS A 598 -25.80 -41.35 5.67
C HIS A 598 -26.39 -40.27 6.59
N LEU A 599 -26.71 -39.13 6.00
CA LEU A 599 -27.50 -38.06 6.60
C LEU A 599 -28.97 -38.23 6.21
N PHE A 600 -29.87 -38.17 7.19
CA PHE A 600 -31.31 -38.25 6.97
C PHE A 600 -31.97 -36.93 7.35
N ILE A 601 -32.59 -36.27 6.36
CA ILE A 601 -33.00 -34.86 6.41
C ILE A 601 -34.50 -34.75 6.13
N GLY A 602 -35.20 -33.93 6.88
CA GLY A 602 -36.61 -33.63 6.58
C GLY A 602 -37.15 -32.48 7.40
N LEU A 603 -38.47 -32.29 7.31
CA LEU A 603 -39.19 -31.21 7.97
C LEU A 603 -40.24 -31.79 8.92
N TYR A 604 -40.49 -31.10 10.02
CA TYR A 604 -41.56 -31.46 10.95
C TYR A 604 -42.22 -30.21 11.53
N ASP A 605 -43.48 -30.35 11.93
CA ASP A 605 -44.19 -29.32 12.68
C ASP A 605 -43.74 -29.36 14.16
N PRO A 606 -43.10 -28.29 14.68
CA PRO A 606 -42.62 -28.29 16.05
C PRO A 606 -43.74 -28.34 17.11
N ALA A 607 -44.98 -27.96 16.77
CA ALA A 607 -46.10 -28.00 17.70
C ALA A 607 -46.63 -29.42 17.93
N THR A 608 -46.61 -30.26 16.88
CA THR A 608 -47.16 -31.62 16.92
C THR A 608 -46.08 -32.70 16.95
N GLY A 609 -44.86 -32.39 16.53
CA GLY A 609 -43.78 -33.36 16.30
C GLY A 609 -43.98 -34.24 15.07
N ALA A 610 -45.02 -33.98 14.27
CA ALA A 610 -45.32 -34.77 13.08
C ALA A 610 -44.38 -34.40 11.92
N ARG A 611 -43.82 -35.42 11.25
CA ARG A 611 -43.01 -35.21 10.05
C ARG A 611 -43.88 -34.85 8.86
N GLU A 612 -43.39 -33.93 8.04
CA GLU A 612 -44.06 -33.52 6.81
C GLU A 612 -43.82 -34.55 5.71
N PRO A 613 -44.87 -35.00 4.98
CA PRO A 613 -44.73 -35.95 3.90
C PRO A 613 -43.63 -35.54 2.91
N ALA A 614 -42.67 -36.42 2.67
CA ALA A 614 -41.55 -36.15 1.76
C ALA A 614 -41.68 -36.96 0.47
N PHE A 615 -41.37 -36.35 -0.67
CA PHE A 615 -41.50 -36.94 -2.00
C PHE A 615 -40.20 -36.78 -2.79
N GLY A 616 -39.78 -37.85 -3.48
CA GLY A 616 -38.62 -37.83 -4.35
C GLY A 616 -38.85 -37.01 -5.63
N PRO A 617 -37.83 -36.85 -6.48
CA PRO A 617 -37.96 -36.14 -7.76
C PRO A 617 -38.95 -36.79 -8.72
N ASP A 618 -39.20 -38.10 -8.56
CA ASP A 618 -40.17 -38.90 -9.31
C ASP A 618 -41.60 -38.80 -8.78
N GLY A 619 -41.82 -38.04 -7.69
CA GLY A 619 -43.11 -37.86 -7.05
C GLY A 619 -43.53 -39.00 -6.12
N ARG A 620 -42.69 -40.01 -5.90
CA ARG A 620 -42.98 -41.09 -4.94
C ARG A 620 -42.68 -40.63 -3.52
N ARG A 621 -43.52 -41.02 -2.56
CA ARG A 621 -43.29 -40.75 -1.14
C ARG A 621 -42.02 -41.46 -0.67
N LEU A 622 -41.14 -40.73 0.01
CA LEU A 622 -39.90 -41.23 0.55
C LEU A 622 -40.14 -41.98 1.87
N PRO A 623 -39.34 -43.03 2.18
CA PRO A 623 -39.43 -43.73 3.46
C PRO A 623 -39.24 -42.78 4.64
N ASP A 624 -40.04 -42.99 5.69
CA ASP A 624 -40.01 -42.24 6.95
C ASP A 624 -40.09 -40.70 6.80
N ASP A 625 -40.61 -40.24 5.66
CA ASP A 625 -40.78 -38.83 5.30
C ASP A 625 -39.48 -38.01 5.39
N GLY A 626 -38.38 -38.58 4.89
CA GLY A 626 -37.10 -37.89 4.81
C GLY A 626 -36.25 -38.24 3.60
N PHE A 627 -35.35 -37.32 3.27
CA PHE A 627 -34.37 -37.44 2.21
C PHE A 627 -33.05 -38.02 2.76
N THR A 628 -32.49 -39.00 2.07
CA THR A 628 -31.21 -39.64 2.43
C THR A 628 -30.09 -39.09 1.57
N PHE A 629 -29.01 -38.63 2.20
CA PHE A 629 -27.79 -38.18 1.55
C PHE A 629 -26.58 -39.00 2.01
N THR A 630 -25.84 -39.56 1.06
CA THR A 630 -24.57 -40.27 1.28
C THR A 630 -23.45 -39.44 0.65
N GLU A 631 -22.36 -39.22 1.41
CA GLU A 631 -21.20 -38.41 0.98
C GLU A 631 -20.46 -39.01 -0.23
#